data_AF-A0AAT9H4B5-F1
#
_entry.id   AF-A0AAT9H4B5-F1
#
_cell.length_a   1.000
_cell.length_b   1.000
_cell.length_c   1.000
_cell.angle_alpha   90.00
_cell.angle_beta   90.00
_cell.angle_gamma   90.00
#
_symmetry.space_group_name_H-M   'P 1'
#
loop_
_entity.id
_entity.type
_entity.pdbx_description
1 polymer ?
#
loop_
_entity_poly.entity_id
_entity_poly.type
_entity_poly.pdbx_seq_one_letter_code
_entity_poly.pdbx_strand_id
1 'polypeptide(L)'
;MPTISHKGRNMPESPIRKLAPFADLAKKKGHKVYHLNIGQPDIKTPEVAIEAVKNIDLTLIEYSPSAGYESYRKKLAQFYQRQNVNVNTEDIIVTTGGSEALLFALATITDPGDEIIIPEPFYANYHAFASSTSATVVPLVSTIETAFALPSIEEVEKLITTKTKAILICNPGNPTGYLYSEEEIRQLAALIKKHDLYLIADEVYREFLYDGDDKHFSVMNLEDVQQNVIMVDSVSKRYSMCGARIGCLVTKNKEVLATVMKFAQARLSPPTIEQIACEAAIDTPQSYFDEVISEYKERRDTLIAELNKIEGVIVTKPKGAFYCIAQLPIENSEDFAQWLLESYDLNGETVMVAPAAGFYSTPRMGLNQVRIAYVLNKKDLITAVNILKEALLTYNKK
;
A
#
# COMPACT_ATOMS: atom_id res chain seq x y z
N MET A 1 -11.77 -21.45 -31.97
CA MET A 1 -11.36 -20.08 -31.58
C MET A 1 -10.37 -20.19 -30.44
N PRO A 2 -9.30 -19.37 -30.39
CA PRO A 2 -8.37 -19.38 -29.25
C PRO A 2 -9.09 -19.00 -27.95
N THR A 3 -8.71 -19.62 -26.84
CA THR A 3 -9.23 -19.31 -25.50
C THR A 3 -8.14 -18.70 -24.63
N ILE A 4 -8.49 -17.68 -23.84
CA ILE A 4 -7.58 -17.11 -22.82
C ILE A 4 -7.45 -18.05 -21.61
N SER A 5 -6.38 -17.87 -20.83
CA SER A 5 -6.10 -18.68 -19.64
C SER A 5 -7.15 -18.51 -18.53
N HIS A 6 -7.32 -19.54 -17.68
CA HIS A 6 -8.21 -19.47 -16.51
C HIS A 6 -7.81 -18.35 -15.55
N LYS A 7 -6.51 -18.19 -15.24
CA LYS A 7 -6.03 -17.10 -14.40
C LYS A 7 -6.32 -15.71 -14.99
N GLY A 8 -6.24 -15.56 -16.32
CA GLY A 8 -6.58 -14.31 -17.00
C GLY A 8 -8.06 -13.95 -16.91
N ARG A 9 -8.96 -14.94 -16.95
CA ARG A 9 -10.41 -14.74 -16.75
C ARG A 9 -10.76 -14.37 -15.31
N ASN A 10 -10.02 -14.91 -14.35
CA ASN A 10 -10.30 -14.75 -12.92
C ASN A 10 -9.52 -13.58 -12.29
N MET A 11 -8.67 -12.88 -13.04
CA MET A 11 -7.93 -11.72 -12.54
C MET A 11 -8.93 -10.63 -12.09
N PRO A 12 -8.89 -10.17 -10.84
CA PRO A 12 -9.82 -9.15 -10.38
C PRO A 12 -9.55 -7.81 -11.07
N GLU A 13 -10.62 -7.07 -11.37
CA GLU A 13 -10.50 -5.65 -11.70
C GLU A 13 -10.14 -4.84 -10.46
N SER A 14 -9.42 -3.73 -10.65
CA SER A 14 -9.06 -2.86 -9.53
C SER A 14 -10.31 -2.19 -8.96
N PRO A 15 -10.62 -2.35 -7.66
CA PRO A 15 -11.81 -1.74 -7.05
C PRO A 15 -11.74 -0.21 -7.04
N ILE A 16 -10.53 0.35 -7.14
CA ILE A 16 -10.29 1.80 -7.18
C ILE A 16 -10.63 2.39 -8.56
N ARG A 17 -10.47 1.61 -9.64
CA ARG A 17 -10.63 2.09 -11.02
C ARG A 17 -12.05 1.98 -11.55
N LYS A 18 -12.86 1.07 -10.99
CA LYS A 18 -14.24 0.80 -11.43
C LYS A 18 -15.13 2.05 -11.45
N LEU A 19 -14.92 3.00 -10.54
CA LEU A 19 -15.72 4.22 -10.42
C LEU A 19 -15.26 5.39 -11.33
N ALA A 20 -14.14 5.25 -12.06
CA ALA A 20 -13.60 6.34 -12.87
C ALA A 20 -14.57 6.87 -13.95
N PRO A 21 -15.32 6.03 -14.69
CA PRO A 21 -16.28 6.53 -15.69
C PRO A 21 -17.39 7.42 -15.09
N PHE A 22 -17.85 7.11 -13.87
CA PHE A 22 -18.86 7.93 -13.18
C PHE A 22 -18.29 9.27 -12.72
N ALA A 23 -17.04 9.29 -12.26
CA ALA A 23 -16.35 10.54 -11.92
C ALA A 23 -16.16 11.44 -13.17
N ASP A 24 -15.86 10.86 -14.33
CA ASP A 24 -15.76 11.60 -15.58
C ASP A 24 -17.12 12.15 -16.04
N LEU A 25 -18.21 11.39 -15.80
CA LEU A 25 -19.57 11.87 -16.05
C LEU A 25 -19.93 13.06 -15.14
N ALA A 26 -19.62 12.99 -13.84
CA ALA A 26 -19.82 14.09 -12.89
C ALA A 26 -19.09 15.37 -13.36
N LYS A 27 -17.83 15.23 -13.77
CA LYS A 27 -17.04 16.35 -14.32
C LYS A 27 -17.65 16.93 -15.59
N LYS A 28 -18.17 16.10 -16.50
CA LYS A 28 -18.88 16.55 -17.71
C LYS A 28 -20.18 17.30 -17.41
N LYS A 29 -20.84 17.00 -16.29
CA LYS A 29 -22.00 17.76 -15.77
C LYS A 29 -21.61 19.09 -15.11
N GLY A 30 -20.31 19.41 -15.03
CA GLY A 30 -19.79 20.61 -14.40
C GLY A 30 -19.55 20.45 -12.89
N HIS A 31 -19.64 19.23 -12.34
CA HIS A 31 -19.46 19.02 -10.90
C HIS A 31 -17.97 18.98 -10.55
N LYS A 32 -17.60 19.62 -9.44
CA LYS A 32 -16.28 19.44 -8.80
C LYS A 32 -16.28 18.10 -8.06
N VAL A 33 -15.28 17.25 -8.32
CA VAL A 33 -15.14 15.95 -7.65
C VAL A 33 -13.95 15.98 -6.68
N TYR A 34 -14.22 15.82 -5.39
CA TYR A 34 -13.16 15.62 -4.38
C TYR A 34 -12.72 14.17 -4.38
N HIS A 35 -11.47 13.93 -4.79
CA HIS A 35 -10.91 12.59 -4.91
C HIS A 35 -10.29 12.12 -3.60
N LEU A 36 -11.01 11.29 -2.85
CA LEU A 36 -10.53 10.60 -1.65
C LEU A 36 -10.28 9.10 -1.89
N ASN A 37 -10.44 8.64 -3.14
CA ASN A 37 -10.41 7.23 -3.51
C ASN A 37 -9.02 6.72 -3.88
N ILE A 38 -8.07 7.58 -4.27
CA ILE A 38 -6.71 7.19 -4.69
C ILE A 38 -5.71 7.78 -3.71
N GLY A 39 -4.78 6.96 -3.22
CA GLY A 39 -3.66 7.43 -2.39
C GLY A 39 -2.54 8.08 -3.19
N GLN A 40 -2.87 9.00 -4.10
CA GLN A 40 -1.89 9.82 -4.80
C GLN A 40 -1.59 11.02 -3.89
N PRO A 41 -0.38 11.16 -3.34
CA PRO A 41 -0.01 12.37 -2.61
C PRO A 41 -0.12 13.60 -3.51
N ASP A 42 -0.57 14.71 -2.95
CA ASP A 42 -0.53 16.07 -3.51
C ASP A 42 0.71 16.86 -3.03
N ILE A 43 1.50 16.24 -2.14
CA ILE A 43 2.78 16.75 -1.67
C ILE A 43 3.78 16.77 -2.83
N LYS A 44 4.61 17.80 -2.86
CA LYS A 44 5.61 17.97 -3.92
C LYS A 44 6.70 16.88 -3.83
N THR A 45 7.11 16.38 -4.98
CA THR A 45 8.35 15.60 -5.12
C THR A 45 9.53 16.45 -4.63
N PRO A 46 10.51 15.89 -3.89
CA PRO A 46 11.69 16.62 -3.44
C PRO A 46 12.42 17.31 -4.59
N GLU A 47 12.81 18.57 -4.37
CA GLU A 47 13.50 19.38 -5.38
C GLU A 47 14.79 18.72 -5.86
N VAL A 48 15.56 18.10 -4.95
CA VAL A 48 16.79 17.37 -5.28
C VAL A 48 16.56 16.26 -6.33
N ALA A 49 15.41 15.59 -6.30
CA ALA A 49 15.06 14.55 -7.27
C ALA A 49 14.65 15.15 -8.62
N ILE A 50 13.90 16.26 -8.60
CA ILE A 50 13.49 16.98 -9.81
C ILE A 50 14.71 17.60 -10.52
N GLU A 51 15.60 18.23 -9.77
CA GLU A 51 16.84 18.80 -10.32
C GLU A 51 17.78 17.74 -10.85
N ALA A 52 17.85 16.56 -10.21
CA ALA A 52 18.62 15.45 -10.75
C ALA A 52 18.15 15.02 -12.15
N VAL A 53 16.83 15.04 -12.41
CA VAL A 53 16.28 14.74 -13.75
C VAL A 53 16.54 15.87 -14.74
N LYS A 54 16.36 17.13 -14.34
CA LYS A 54 16.57 18.30 -15.22
C LYS A 54 18.02 18.43 -15.67
N ASN A 55 18.97 18.02 -14.83
CA ASN A 55 20.40 18.15 -15.07
C ASN A 55 21.05 16.86 -15.60
N ILE A 56 20.25 15.90 -16.09
CA ILE A 56 20.79 14.68 -16.72
C ILE A 56 21.51 15.04 -18.01
N ASP A 57 22.81 14.72 -18.05
CA ASP A 57 23.66 14.84 -19.25
C ASP A 57 23.95 13.45 -19.84
N LEU A 58 22.89 12.76 -20.28
CA LEU A 58 23.00 11.48 -20.96
C LEU A 58 22.82 11.69 -22.46
N THR A 59 23.79 11.22 -23.25
CA THR A 59 23.69 11.15 -24.71
C THR A 59 22.97 9.88 -25.19
N LEU A 60 22.83 8.88 -24.31
CA LEU A 60 22.14 7.61 -24.54
C LEU A 60 21.48 7.13 -23.24
N ILE A 61 20.24 6.64 -23.34
CA ILE A 61 19.54 5.98 -22.22
C ILE A 61 19.73 4.47 -22.36
N GLU A 62 20.79 3.95 -21.76
CA GLU A 62 21.09 2.52 -21.75
C GLU A 62 20.32 1.77 -20.65
N TYR A 63 20.26 0.44 -20.79
CA TYR A 63 19.80 -0.41 -19.69
C TYR A 63 20.76 -0.28 -18.51
N SER A 64 20.22 0.00 -17.32
CA SER A 64 21.00 -0.14 -16.09
C SER A 64 21.24 -1.63 -15.79
N PRO A 65 22.09 -1.97 -14.81
CA PRO A 65 22.16 -3.35 -14.31
C PRO A 65 20.78 -3.85 -13.87
N SER A 66 20.50 -5.16 -14.05
CA SER A 66 19.21 -5.76 -13.67
C SER A 66 18.90 -5.63 -12.17
N ALA A 67 19.94 -5.64 -11.34
CA ALA A 67 19.85 -5.38 -9.90
C ALA A 67 19.53 -3.90 -9.56
N GLY A 68 19.64 -3.01 -10.54
CA GLY A 68 19.74 -1.57 -10.37
C GLY A 68 21.18 -1.08 -10.15
N TYR A 69 21.38 0.23 -10.31
CA TYR A 69 22.70 0.85 -10.12
C TYR A 69 23.27 0.55 -8.73
N GLU A 70 24.54 0.16 -8.68
CA GLU A 70 25.22 -0.13 -7.42
C GLU A 70 25.35 1.12 -6.54
N SER A 71 25.56 2.29 -7.13
CA SER A 71 25.58 3.59 -6.43
C SER A 71 24.29 3.82 -5.66
N TYR A 72 23.15 3.64 -6.32
CA TYR A 72 21.83 3.76 -5.70
C TYR A 72 21.64 2.72 -4.59
N ARG A 73 21.96 1.44 -4.84
CA ARG A 73 21.84 0.38 -3.83
C ARG A 73 22.70 0.63 -2.58
N LYS A 74 23.95 1.11 -2.76
CA LYS A 74 24.84 1.48 -1.64
C LYS A 74 24.23 2.60 -0.81
N LYS A 75 23.76 3.65 -1.48
CA LYS A 75 23.16 4.81 -0.82
C LYS A 75 21.86 4.45 -0.09
N LEU A 76 21.07 3.56 -0.68
CA LEU A 76 19.83 3.06 -0.08
C LEU A 76 20.10 2.17 1.14
N ALA A 77 21.10 1.28 1.09
CA ALA A 77 21.51 0.49 2.25
C ALA A 77 21.98 1.40 3.41
N GLN A 78 22.79 2.43 3.11
CA GLN A 78 23.21 3.42 4.11
C GLN A 78 22.03 4.21 4.68
N PHE A 79 21.01 4.53 3.87
CA PHE A 79 19.78 5.15 4.36
C PHE A 79 19.05 4.27 5.37
N TYR A 80 18.87 2.98 5.07
CA TYR A 80 18.28 2.02 6.01
C TYR A 80 19.09 1.91 7.30
N GLN A 81 20.42 1.82 7.21
CA GLN A 81 21.30 1.73 8.37
C GLN A 81 21.22 2.98 9.27
N ARG A 82 21.11 4.19 8.70
CA ARG A 82 20.87 5.42 9.48
C ARG A 82 19.55 5.39 10.25
N GLN A 83 18.59 4.60 9.77
CA GLN A 83 17.30 4.39 10.43
C GLN A 83 17.28 3.09 11.26
N ASN A 84 18.46 2.56 11.61
CA ASN A 84 18.63 1.33 12.39
C ASN A 84 17.99 0.09 11.75
N VAL A 85 17.96 0.02 10.42
CA VAL A 85 17.52 -1.17 9.68
C VAL A 85 18.74 -1.89 9.11
N ASN A 86 18.89 -3.16 9.49
CA ASN A 86 20.08 -3.97 9.20
C ASN A 86 20.09 -4.53 7.76
N VAL A 87 20.42 -3.68 6.80
CA VAL A 87 20.45 -4.00 5.36
C VAL A 87 21.80 -3.62 4.75
N ASN A 88 22.34 -4.48 3.90
CA ASN A 88 23.54 -4.19 3.10
C ASN A 88 23.21 -4.03 1.60
N THR A 89 24.20 -3.60 0.82
CA THR A 89 24.03 -3.35 -0.63
C THR A 89 23.65 -4.61 -1.39
N GLU A 90 24.24 -5.75 -1.00
CA GLU A 90 24.01 -7.07 -1.58
C GLU A 90 22.68 -7.71 -1.20
N ASP A 91 21.93 -7.10 -0.28
CA ASP A 91 20.62 -7.57 0.14
C ASP A 91 19.49 -6.95 -0.71
N ILE A 92 19.80 -6.00 -1.59
CA ILE A 92 18.83 -5.17 -2.33
C ILE A 92 18.83 -5.51 -3.82
N ILE A 93 17.63 -5.73 -4.38
CA ILE A 93 17.37 -5.69 -5.82
C ILE A 93 16.36 -4.59 -6.11
N VAL A 94 16.74 -3.66 -6.99
CA VAL A 94 15.86 -2.57 -7.44
C VAL A 94 14.83 -3.11 -8.43
N THR A 95 13.58 -2.68 -8.25
CA THR A 95 12.43 -3.14 -9.02
C THR A 95 11.63 -1.96 -9.57
N THR A 96 10.73 -2.25 -10.51
CA THR A 96 9.78 -1.32 -11.09
C THR A 96 8.64 -1.01 -10.10
N GLY A 97 8.99 -0.34 -9.01
CA GLY A 97 8.15 -0.10 -7.85
C GLY A 97 8.05 -1.32 -6.93
N GLY A 98 7.43 -1.12 -5.76
CA GLY A 98 7.14 -2.24 -4.84
C GLY A 98 6.19 -3.28 -5.45
N SER A 99 5.40 -2.90 -6.47
CA SER A 99 4.53 -3.83 -7.20
C SER A 99 5.30 -4.98 -7.86
N GLU A 100 6.43 -4.68 -8.51
CA GLU A 100 7.25 -5.72 -9.11
C GLU A 100 8.06 -6.48 -8.07
N ALA A 101 8.48 -5.84 -6.97
CA ALA A 101 9.10 -6.53 -5.85
C ALA A 101 8.16 -7.60 -5.26
N LEU A 102 6.88 -7.28 -5.06
CA LEU A 102 5.88 -8.25 -4.61
C LEU A 102 5.68 -9.38 -5.64
N LEU A 103 5.57 -9.03 -6.92
CA LEU A 103 5.45 -10.03 -7.99
C LEU A 103 6.65 -10.98 -8.01
N PHE A 104 7.87 -10.44 -7.91
CA PHE A 104 9.10 -11.25 -7.88
C PHE A 104 9.23 -12.08 -6.62
N ALA A 105 8.86 -11.54 -5.45
CA ALA A 105 8.83 -12.31 -4.20
C ALA A 105 7.90 -13.51 -4.34
N LEU A 106 6.64 -13.28 -4.76
CA LEU A 106 5.66 -14.36 -4.92
C LEU A 106 6.09 -15.36 -6.01
N ALA A 107 6.55 -14.89 -7.17
CA ALA A 107 7.02 -15.77 -8.24
C ALA A 107 8.27 -16.59 -7.85
N THR A 108 9.02 -16.15 -6.84
CA THR A 108 10.20 -16.86 -6.32
C THR A 108 9.83 -17.93 -5.32
N ILE A 109 8.81 -17.71 -4.48
CA ILE A 109 8.52 -18.59 -3.33
C ILE A 109 7.28 -19.47 -3.49
N THR A 110 6.47 -19.24 -4.54
CA THR A 110 5.20 -19.97 -4.77
C THR A 110 5.20 -20.73 -6.09
N ASP A 111 4.64 -21.93 -6.05
CA ASP A 111 4.14 -22.69 -7.19
C ASP A 111 2.61 -22.55 -7.33
N PRO A 112 2.01 -22.96 -8.46
CA PRO A 112 0.56 -22.97 -8.62
C PRO A 112 -0.15 -23.78 -7.54
N GLY A 113 -1.08 -23.12 -6.84
CA GLY A 113 -1.87 -23.72 -5.76
C GLY A 113 -1.25 -23.59 -4.37
N ASP A 114 -0.05 -23.02 -4.24
CA ASP A 114 0.50 -22.61 -2.94
C ASP A 114 -0.33 -21.47 -2.33
N GLU A 115 -0.25 -21.33 -1.01
CA GLU A 115 -1.07 -20.45 -0.20
C GLU A 115 -0.24 -19.33 0.44
N ILE A 116 -0.77 -18.11 0.42
CA ILE A 116 -0.22 -16.95 1.14
C ILE A 116 -1.28 -16.42 2.09
N ILE A 117 -0.96 -16.39 3.38
CA ILE A 117 -1.84 -15.82 4.39
C ILE A 117 -1.68 -14.30 4.38
N ILE A 118 -2.79 -13.57 4.31
CA ILE A 118 -2.80 -12.09 4.29
C ILE A 118 -3.86 -11.57 5.26
N PRO A 119 -3.51 -10.73 6.25
CA PRO A 119 -4.50 -10.06 7.10
C PRO A 119 -5.43 -9.16 6.28
N GLU A 120 -6.74 -9.33 6.46
CA GLU A 120 -7.77 -8.50 5.83
C GLU A 120 -8.27 -7.41 6.76
N PRO A 121 -8.64 -6.23 6.23
CA PRO A 121 -8.55 -5.86 4.82
C PRO A 121 -7.11 -5.55 4.40
N PHE A 122 -6.78 -5.82 3.14
CA PHE A 122 -5.44 -5.61 2.59
C PHE A 122 -5.46 -4.83 1.28
N TYR A 123 -4.29 -4.33 0.86
CA TYR A 123 -4.14 -3.66 -0.42
C TYR A 123 -4.52 -4.59 -1.59
N ALA A 124 -5.63 -4.27 -2.25
CA ALA A 124 -6.27 -5.12 -3.27
C ALA A 124 -5.32 -5.77 -4.31
N ASN A 125 -4.23 -5.10 -4.68
CA ASN A 125 -3.30 -5.64 -5.66
C ASN A 125 -2.48 -6.84 -5.15
N TYR A 126 -2.38 -7.10 -3.84
CA TYR A 126 -1.78 -8.35 -3.34
C TYR A 126 -2.50 -9.58 -3.91
N HIS A 127 -3.83 -9.53 -3.99
CA HIS A 127 -4.62 -10.59 -4.61
C HIS A 127 -4.32 -10.70 -6.12
N ALA A 128 -4.14 -9.57 -6.82
CA ALA A 128 -3.77 -9.57 -8.23
C ALA A 128 -2.37 -10.18 -8.47
N PHE A 129 -1.38 -9.84 -7.63
CA PHE A 129 -0.04 -10.41 -7.74
C PHE A 129 -0.03 -11.91 -7.43
N ALA A 130 -0.71 -12.36 -6.36
CA ALA A 130 -0.88 -13.78 -6.06
C ALA A 130 -1.59 -14.53 -7.20
N SER A 131 -2.68 -13.98 -7.73
CA SER A 131 -3.40 -14.55 -8.88
C SER A 131 -2.52 -14.66 -10.12
N SER A 132 -1.61 -13.70 -10.34
CA SER A 132 -0.71 -13.71 -11.50
C SER A 132 0.33 -14.84 -11.44
N THR A 133 0.77 -15.20 -10.23
CA THR A 133 1.66 -16.34 -9.94
C THR A 133 0.91 -17.65 -9.72
N SER A 134 -0.43 -17.63 -9.75
CA SER A 134 -1.31 -18.77 -9.44
C SER A 134 -1.24 -19.24 -7.98
N ALA A 135 -0.78 -18.37 -7.09
CA ALA A 135 -0.89 -18.55 -5.64
C ALA A 135 -2.31 -18.18 -5.16
N THR A 136 -2.73 -18.81 -4.08
CA THR A 136 -4.03 -18.59 -3.44
C THR A 136 -3.86 -17.70 -2.22
N VAL A 137 -4.66 -16.64 -2.12
CA VAL A 137 -4.73 -15.84 -0.90
C VAL A 137 -5.61 -16.56 0.13
N VAL A 138 -5.08 -16.80 1.32
CA VAL A 138 -5.82 -17.27 2.49
C VAL A 138 -6.04 -16.07 3.42
N PRO A 139 -7.26 -15.52 3.49
CA PRO A 139 -7.49 -14.32 4.26
C PRO A 139 -7.50 -14.57 5.77
N LEU A 140 -6.86 -13.68 6.51
CA LEU A 140 -6.93 -13.60 7.97
C LEU A 140 -7.77 -12.37 8.36
N VAL A 141 -9.04 -12.57 8.67
CA VAL A 141 -9.98 -11.47 8.88
C VAL A 141 -9.69 -10.68 10.16
N SER A 142 -9.47 -9.36 10.03
CA SER A 142 -9.53 -8.39 11.13
C SER A 142 -10.75 -7.47 10.96
N THR A 143 -11.17 -6.80 12.04
CA THR A 143 -12.46 -6.11 12.10
C THR A 143 -12.32 -4.66 12.55
N ILE A 144 -13.28 -3.79 12.22
CA ILE A 144 -13.23 -2.38 12.61
C ILE A 144 -13.38 -2.22 14.13
N GLU A 145 -14.09 -3.14 14.79
CA GLU A 145 -14.30 -3.21 16.24
C GLU A 145 -12.98 -3.42 17.00
N THR A 146 -12.04 -4.18 16.41
CA THR A 146 -10.68 -4.37 16.93
C THR A 146 -9.69 -3.36 16.36
N ALA A 147 -10.18 -2.30 15.71
CA ALA A 147 -9.37 -1.32 14.97
C ALA A 147 -8.43 -1.96 13.93
N PHE A 148 -8.84 -3.10 13.38
CA PHE A 148 -8.07 -3.94 12.46
C PHE A 148 -6.76 -4.48 13.04
N ALA A 149 -6.70 -4.66 14.36
CA ALA A 149 -5.57 -5.30 15.01
C ALA A 149 -5.31 -6.71 14.45
N LEU A 150 -4.04 -7.13 14.50
CA LEU A 150 -3.65 -8.48 14.13
C LEU A 150 -4.45 -9.48 14.98
N PRO A 151 -5.19 -10.42 14.36
CA PRO A 151 -5.82 -11.51 15.11
C PRO A 151 -4.78 -12.32 15.89
N SER A 152 -5.21 -13.04 16.93
CA SER A 152 -4.25 -13.77 17.76
C SER A 152 -3.44 -14.78 16.95
N ILE A 153 -2.22 -15.07 17.41
CA ILE A 153 -1.31 -15.98 16.71
C ILE A 153 -1.92 -17.38 16.54
N GLU A 154 -2.78 -17.81 17.46
CA GLU A 154 -3.52 -19.06 17.34
C GLU A 154 -4.50 -19.04 16.15
N GLU A 155 -5.15 -17.91 15.88
CA GLU A 155 -6.00 -17.76 14.68
C GLU A 155 -5.17 -17.75 13.40
N VAL A 156 -3.98 -17.13 13.42
CA VAL A 156 -3.04 -17.20 12.29
C VAL A 156 -2.58 -18.63 12.05
N GLU A 157 -2.20 -19.34 13.11
CA GLU A 157 -1.67 -20.69 13.04
C GLU A 157 -2.70 -21.71 12.51
N LYS A 158 -4.00 -21.52 12.82
CA LYS A 158 -5.09 -22.36 12.30
C LYS A 158 -5.23 -22.32 10.76
N LEU A 159 -4.76 -21.25 10.12
CA LEU A 159 -4.80 -21.10 8.67
C LEU A 159 -3.62 -21.77 7.96
N ILE A 160 -2.59 -22.18 8.70
CA ILE A 160 -1.39 -22.80 8.12
C ILE A 160 -1.71 -24.21 7.67
N THR A 161 -1.39 -24.50 6.41
CA THR A 161 -1.47 -25.81 5.79
C THR A 161 -0.12 -26.21 5.22
N THR A 162 -0.01 -27.44 4.68
CA THR A 162 1.18 -27.88 3.95
C THR A 162 1.45 -27.10 2.66
N LYS A 163 0.49 -26.29 2.19
CA LYS A 163 0.62 -25.43 1.01
C LYS A 163 1.00 -24.01 1.35
N THR A 164 0.93 -23.62 2.62
CA THR A 164 1.29 -22.27 3.04
C THR A 164 2.77 -22.02 2.79
N LYS A 165 3.09 -20.94 2.09
CA LYS A 165 4.47 -20.52 1.82
C LYS A 165 4.86 -19.24 2.52
N ALA A 166 3.91 -18.35 2.77
CA ALA A 166 4.22 -17.09 3.43
C ALA A 166 3.04 -16.51 4.19
N ILE A 167 3.38 -15.61 5.12
CA ILE A 167 2.48 -14.59 5.66
C ILE A 167 2.93 -13.25 5.06
N LEU A 168 2.00 -12.51 4.46
CA LEU A 168 2.26 -11.18 3.90
C LEU A 168 1.53 -10.13 4.72
N ILE A 169 2.28 -9.16 5.24
CA ILE A 169 1.75 -8.00 5.97
C ILE A 169 2.12 -6.69 5.27
N CYS A 170 1.35 -5.64 5.55
CA CYS A 170 1.67 -4.26 5.15
C CYS A 170 1.77 -3.42 6.42
N ASN A 171 2.92 -2.78 6.64
CA ASN A 171 3.22 -2.07 7.88
C ASN A 171 3.94 -0.74 7.62
N PRO A 172 3.32 0.43 7.87
CA PRO A 172 1.91 0.65 8.18
C PRO A 172 0.94 0.18 7.07
N GLY A 173 -0.26 -0.24 7.48
CA GLY A 173 -1.24 -0.91 6.62
C GLY A 173 -1.98 0.02 5.66
N ASN A 174 -2.14 -0.42 4.41
CA ASN A 174 -3.16 0.07 3.48
C ASN A 174 -4.18 -1.07 3.29
N PRO A 175 -5.46 -0.89 3.65
CA PRO A 175 -6.18 0.38 3.79
C PRO A 175 -6.38 0.94 5.22
N THR A 176 -5.95 0.22 6.26
CA THR A 176 -6.39 0.46 7.64
C THR A 176 -5.62 1.58 8.35
N GLY A 177 -4.39 1.84 7.94
CA GLY A 177 -3.42 2.66 8.67
C GLY A 177 -2.96 2.03 10.00
N TYR A 178 -3.18 0.72 10.16
CA TYR A 178 -2.69 -0.04 11.33
C TYR A 178 -1.16 -0.07 11.33
N LEU A 179 -0.58 0.04 12.52
CA LEU A 179 0.86 -0.08 12.74
C LEU A 179 1.07 -1.27 13.68
N TYR A 180 1.71 -2.32 13.17
CA TYR A 180 2.07 -3.47 13.97
C TYR A 180 3.13 -3.07 14.99
N SER A 181 2.90 -3.46 16.23
CA SER A 181 3.88 -3.36 17.30
C SER A 181 5.06 -4.31 17.07
N GLU A 182 6.20 -4.00 17.67
CA GLU A 182 7.35 -4.90 17.64
C GLU A 182 7.01 -6.29 18.21
N GLU A 183 6.17 -6.35 19.25
CA GLU A 183 5.71 -7.61 19.84
C GLU A 183 4.92 -8.45 18.84
N GLU A 184 3.94 -7.88 18.13
CA GLU A 184 3.20 -8.60 17.09
C GLU A 184 4.12 -9.11 15.97
N ILE A 185 5.11 -8.30 15.55
CA ILE A 185 6.08 -8.71 14.52
C ILE A 185 6.97 -9.86 15.03
N ARG A 186 7.39 -9.84 16.30
CA ARG A 186 8.17 -10.93 16.92
C ARG A 186 7.34 -12.20 17.10
N GLN A 187 6.06 -12.07 17.41
CA GLN A 187 5.13 -13.19 17.49
C GLN A 187 4.91 -13.85 16.12
N LEU A 188 4.74 -13.06 15.06
CA LEU A 188 4.74 -13.56 13.68
C LEU A 188 6.07 -14.26 13.35
N ALA A 189 7.21 -13.67 13.72
CA ALA A 189 8.53 -14.27 13.50
C ALA A 189 8.67 -15.65 14.17
N ALA A 190 8.15 -15.82 15.38
CA ALA A 190 8.14 -17.10 16.07
C ALA A 190 7.31 -18.16 15.32
N LEU A 191 6.15 -17.78 14.78
CA LEU A 191 5.31 -18.66 13.97
C LEU A 191 5.99 -19.03 12.65
N ILE A 192 6.61 -18.05 12.00
CA ILE A 192 7.40 -18.22 10.77
C ILE A 192 8.54 -19.22 10.98
N LYS A 193 9.28 -19.10 12.10
CA LYS A 193 10.34 -20.04 12.48
C LYS A 193 9.80 -21.45 12.74
N LYS A 194 8.64 -21.56 13.40
CA LYS A 194 8.02 -22.85 13.76
C LYS A 194 7.61 -23.67 12.54
N HIS A 195 7.13 -23.01 11.49
CA HIS A 195 6.57 -23.66 10.29
C HIS A 195 7.44 -23.53 9.05
N ASP A 196 8.61 -22.89 9.16
CA ASP A 196 9.52 -22.60 8.04
C ASP A 196 8.82 -21.93 6.85
N LEU A 197 8.14 -20.82 7.14
CA LEU A 197 7.43 -20.01 6.15
C LEU A 197 8.26 -18.78 5.78
N TYR A 198 7.85 -18.02 4.75
CA TYR A 198 8.38 -16.67 4.52
C TYR A 198 7.51 -15.60 5.22
N LEU A 199 8.14 -14.54 5.70
CA LEU A 199 7.46 -13.30 6.12
C LEU A 199 7.74 -12.23 5.07
N ILE A 200 6.69 -11.82 4.35
CA ILE A 200 6.76 -10.69 3.43
C ILE A 200 6.20 -9.46 4.14
N ALA A 201 6.99 -8.39 4.27
CA ALA A 201 6.50 -7.11 4.78
C ALA A 201 6.60 -6.02 3.70
N ASP A 202 5.45 -5.46 3.34
CA ASP A 202 5.37 -4.23 2.56
C ASP A 202 5.49 -3.02 3.50
N GLU A 203 6.67 -2.41 3.53
CA GLU A 203 7.04 -1.30 4.41
C GLU A 203 7.03 0.06 3.68
N VAL A 204 6.30 0.18 2.56
CA VAL A 204 6.27 1.39 1.71
C VAL A 204 5.82 2.66 2.45
N TYR A 205 5.13 2.52 3.58
CA TYR A 205 4.61 3.63 4.39
C TYR A 205 5.42 3.91 5.67
N ARG A 206 6.57 3.26 5.88
CA ARG A 206 7.31 3.25 7.16
C ARG A 206 7.72 4.61 7.72
N GLU A 207 7.81 5.65 6.90
CA GLU A 207 8.08 7.02 7.35
C GLU A 207 6.82 7.78 7.82
N PHE A 208 5.62 7.33 7.46
CA PHE A 208 4.37 8.03 7.75
C PHE A 208 3.78 7.56 9.07
N LEU A 209 4.41 7.91 10.18
CA LEU A 209 3.90 7.71 11.54
C LEU A 209 3.63 9.09 12.18
N TYR A 210 2.58 9.22 12.97
CA TYR A 210 2.06 10.54 13.35
C TYR A 210 2.16 10.89 14.83
N ASP A 211 2.16 9.88 15.70
CA ASP A 211 2.12 10.05 17.14
C ASP A 211 3.48 9.67 17.74
N GLY A 212 3.99 10.45 18.70
CA GLY A 212 5.41 10.45 19.08
C GLY A 212 5.95 9.16 19.70
N ASP A 213 5.07 8.31 20.25
CA ASP A 213 5.43 7.01 20.81
C ASP A 213 5.44 5.89 19.76
N ASP A 214 4.81 6.10 18.60
CA ASP A 214 4.71 5.09 17.56
C ASP A 214 6.05 4.96 16.83
N LYS A 215 6.52 3.72 16.72
CA LYS A 215 7.76 3.38 16.02
C LYS A 215 7.52 2.22 15.08
N HIS A 216 8.05 2.33 13.88
CA HIS A 216 8.05 1.25 12.92
C HIS A 216 9.21 0.30 13.21
N PHE A 217 8.89 -0.96 13.53
CA PHE A 217 9.87 -2.04 13.64
C PHE A 217 9.95 -2.79 12.31
N SER A 218 11.12 -2.69 11.64
CA SER A 218 11.33 -3.37 10.36
C SER A 218 11.59 -4.86 10.55
N VAL A 219 10.98 -5.69 9.69
CA VAL A 219 11.20 -7.14 9.71
C VAL A 219 12.65 -7.51 9.42
N MET A 220 13.42 -6.65 8.78
CA MET A 220 14.85 -6.87 8.50
C MET A 220 15.72 -6.88 9.78
N ASN A 221 15.17 -6.43 10.92
CA ASN A 221 15.81 -6.49 12.23
C ASN A 221 15.42 -7.74 13.04
N LEU A 222 14.59 -8.63 12.49
CA LEU A 222 14.29 -9.90 13.15
C LEU A 222 15.52 -10.81 13.16
N GLU A 223 15.83 -11.34 14.34
CA GLU A 223 16.87 -12.35 14.53
C GLU A 223 16.27 -13.76 14.42
N ASP A 224 17.12 -14.76 14.20
CA ASP A 224 16.80 -16.18 13.98
C ASP A 224 15.93 -16.55 12.77
N VAL A 225 15.33 -15.58 12.08
CA VAL A 225 14.51 -15.79 10.88
C VAL A 225 14.98 -14.95 9.68
N GLN A 226 16.24 -14.48 9.69
CA GLN A 226 16.77 -13.61 8.63
C GLN A 226 16.66 -14.23 7.23
N GLN A 227 16.66 -15.56 7.13
CA GLN A 227 16.55 -16.28 5.86
C GLN A 227 15.09 -16.42 5.37
N ASN A 228 14.10 -16.13 6.24
CA ASN A 228 12.68 -16.24 5.97
C ASN A 228 12.04 -14.87 5.64
N VAL A 229 12.76 -13.77 5.85
CA VAL A 229 12.21 -12.42 5.72
C VAL A 229 12.46 -11.83 4.33
N ILE A 230 11.42 -11.24 3.75
CA ILE A 230 11.47 -10.43 2.54
C ILE A 230 10.78 -9.09 2.82
N MET A 231 11.52 -7.99 2.73
CA MET A 231 10.98 -6.64 2.82
C MET A 231 10.75 -6.07 1.41
N VAL A 232 9.63 -5.40 1.22
CA VAL A 232 9.30 -4.61 0.03
C VAL A 232 9.20 -3.15 0.42
N ASP A 233 9.82 -2.28 -0.36
CA ASP A 233 9.77 -0.83 -0.13
C ASP A 233 9.76 -0.04 -1.46
N SER A 234 9.41 1.24 -1.42
CA SER A 234 9.30 2.09 -2.61
C SER A 234 9.39 3.57 -2.30
N VAL A 235 10.02 4.31 -3.22
CA VAL A 235 10.03 5.78 -3.23
C VAL A 235 8.64 6.40 -3.46
N SER A 236 7.68 5.60 -3.92
CA SER A 236 6.38 6.07 -4.42
C SER A 236 5.67 6.97 -3.42
N LYS A 237 5.67 6.56 -2.14
CA LYS A 237 4.96 7.28 -1.08
C LYS A 237 5.90 8.19 -0.32
N ARG A 238 7.06 7.66 0.11
CA ARG A 238 8.13 8.38 0.81
C ARG A 238 8.44 9.76 0.23
N TYR A 239 8.50 9.87 -1.09
CA TYR A 239 8.92 11.09 -1.78
C TYR A 239 7.85 11.66 -2.74
N SER A 240 6.60 11.22 -2.66
CA SER A 240 5.56 11.55 -3.67
C SER A 240 5.93 11.15 -5.11
N MET A 241 6.89 10.22 -5.28
CA MET A 241 7.40 9.80 -6.59
C MET A 241 6.63 8.60 -7.16
N CYS A 242 5.29 8.59 -7.05
CA CYS A 242 4.45 7.46 -7.48
C CYS A 242 4.68 7.08 -8.96
N GLY A 243 4.87 8.09 -9.82
CA GLY A 243 5.14 7.93 -11.25
C GLY A 243 6.56 7.47 -11.59
N ALA A 244 7.52 7.53 -10.65
CA ALA A 244 8.90 7.11 -10.90
C ALA A 244 9.03 5.59 -11.02
N ARG A 245 8.07 4.83 -10.47
CA ARG A 245 8.06 3.36 -10.55
C ARG A 245 9.39 2.73 -10.09
N ILE A 246 9.98 3.22 -8.99
CA ILE A 246 11.15 2.61 -8.36
C ILE A 246 10.78 2.04 -6.99
N GLY A 247 11.26 0.85 -6.71
CA GLY A 247 11.17 0.20 -5.41
C GLY A 247 12.27 -0.82 -5.25
N CYS A 248 12.18 -1.63 -4.22
CA CYS A 248 13.14 -2.70 -3.99
C CYS A 248 12.50 -3.91 -3.32
N LEU A 249 13.11 -5.05 -3.59
CA LEU A 249 13.02 -6.26 -2.77
C LEU A 249 14.30 -6.34 -1.95
N VAL A 250 14.15 -6.57 -0.65
CA VAL A 250 15.28 -6.69 0.29
C VAL A 250 15.16 -7.98 1.08
N THR A 251 16.23 -8.78 1.11
CA THR A 251 16.28 -10.02 1.92
C THR A 251 17.72 -10.42 2.18
N LYS A 252 17.97 -11.11 3.30
CA LYS A 252 19.27 -11.73 3.59
C LYS A 252 19.42 -13.12 2.97
N ASN A 253 18.35 -13.66 2.41
CA ASN A 253 18.35 -14.97 1.78
C ASN A 253 18.99 -14.90 0.38
N LYS A 254 20.19 -15.46 0.25
CA LYS A 254 20.97 -15.41 -0.99
C LYS A 254 20.36 -16.27 -2.12
N GLU A 255 19.62 -17.32 -1.78
CA GLU A 255 18.91 -18.14 -2.76
C GLU A 255 17.68 -17.40 -3.33
N VAL A 256 16.93 -16.70 -2.47
CA VAL A 256 15.84 -15.81 -2.90
C VAL A 256 16.39 -14.71 -3.81
N LEU A 257 17.48 -14.03 -3.41
CA LEU A 257 18.11 -13.00 -4.24
C LEU A 257 18.58 -13.53 -5.61
N ALA A 258 19.24 -14.69 -5.62
CA ALA A 258 19.69 -15.31 -6.87
C ALA A 258 18.52 -15.66 -7.80
N THR A 259 17.37 -16.05 -7.23
CA THR A 259 16.17 -16.37 -8.01
C THR A 259 15.45 -15.11 -8.49
N VAL A 260 15.26 -14.12 -7.63
CA VAL A 260 14.73 -12.79 -8.00
C VAL A 260 15.59 -12.16 -9.10
N MET A 261 16.92 -12.34 -9.07
CA MET A 261 17.82 -11.83 -10.11
C MET A 261 17.49 -12.41 -11.49
N LYS A 262 17.08 -13.68 -11.60
CA LYS A 262 16.68 -14.29 -12.89
C LYS A 262 15.45 -13.58 -13.46
N PHE A 263 14.47 -13.27 -12.61
CA PHE A 263 13.30 -12.49 -13.03
C PHE A 263 13.69 -11.04 -13.40
N ALA A 264 14.57 -10.40 -12.63
CA ALA A 264 15.06 -9.06 -12.92
C ALA A 264 15.86 -8.98 -14.23
N GLN A 265 16.61 -10.03 -14.57
CA GLN A 265 17.32 -10.18 -15.84
C GLN A 265 16.36 -10.40 -17.02
N ALA A 266 15.31 -11.19 -16.83
CA ALA A 266 14.26 -11.35 -17.84
C ALA A 266 13.53 -10.03 -18.14
N ARG A 267 13.38 -9.17 -17.12
CA ARG A 267 12.88 -7.79 -17.25
C ARG A 267 13.93 -6.81 -17.81
N LEU A 268 15.19 -7.23 -17.99
CA LEU A 268 16.35 -6.40 -18.36
C LEU A 268 16.82 -5.46 -17.24
N SER A 269 16.12 -4.36 -16.97
CA SER A 269 16.52 -3.36 -15.97
C SER A 269 15.31 -2.57 -15.42
N PRO A 270 15.41 -1.96 -14.22
CA PRO A 270 14.46 -0.92 -13.82
C PRO A 270 14.69 0.37 -14.65
N PRO A 271 13.77 1.34 -14.60
CA PRO A 271 13.90 2.60 -15.35
C PRO A 271 15.17 3.40 -14.98
N THR A 272 15.98 3.76 -15.98
CA THR A 272 17.30 4.39 -15.79
C THR A 272 17.22 5.81 -15.23
N ILE A 273 16.37 6.66 -15.83
CA ILE A 273 16.20 8.08 -15.43
C ILE A 273 15.65 8.17 -14.00
N GLU A 274 14.68 7.33 -13.69
CA GLU A 274 14.04 7.34 -12.38
C GLU A 274 14.96 6.82 -11.29
N GLN A 275 15.88 5.88 -11.59
CA GLN A 275 16.92 5.50 -10.62
C GLN A 275 17.84 6.68 -10.28
N ILE A 276 18.22 7.51 -11.25
CA ILE A 276 19.02 8.74 -11.00
C ILE A 276 18.25 9.69 -10.07
N ALA A 277 16.97 9.92 -10.36
CA ALA A 277 16.10 10.74 -9.52
C ALA A 277 15.97 10.18 -8.09
N CYS A 278 15.81 8.86 -7.96
CA CYS A 278 15.65 8.19 -6.67
C CYS A 278 16.94 8.16 -5.86
N GLU A 279 18.11 8.06 -6.52
CA GLU A 279 19.39 8.17 -5.86
C GLU A 279 19.59 9.57 -5.28
N ALA A 280 19.23 10.62 -6.02
CA ALA A 280 19.22 11.99 -5.51
C ALA A 280 18.20 12.19 -4.38
N ALA A 281 17.01 11.57 -4.47
CA ALA A 281 15.97 11.66 -3.45
C ALA A 281 16.42 11.16 -2.07
N ILE A 282 17.43 10.27 -1.97
CA ILE A 282 17.96 9.82 -0.68
C ILE A 282 18.59 10.97 0.13
N ASP A 283 19.09 12.01 -0.55
CA ASP A 283 19.67 13.20 0.10
C ASP A 283 18.61 14.25 0.47
N THR A 284 17.33 13.92 0.34
CA THR A 284 16.25 14.79 0.79
C THR A 284 16.45 15.12 2.27
N PRO A 285 16.43 16.42 2.65
CA PRO A 285 16.68 16.83 4.03
C PRO A 285 15.57 16.36 4.97
N GLN A 286 15.90 16.17 6.25
CA GLN A 286 14.95 15.75 7.27
C GLN A 286 13.73 16.69 7.36
N SER A 287 13.92 18.00 7.14
CA SER A 287 12.85 19.00 7.16
C SER A 287 11.71 18.69 6.18
N TYR A 288 12.02 18.08 5.03
CA TYR A 288 10.98 17.62 4.10
C TYR A 288 10.06 16.61 4.77
N PHE A 289 10.64 15.60 5.44
CA PHE A 289 9.86 14.57 6.12
C PHE A 289 9.07 15.16 7.29
N ASP A 290 9.66 16.07 8.07
CA ASP A 290 9.01 16.71 9.20
C ASP A 290 7.76 17.50 8.74
N GLU A 291 7.89 18.28 7.65
CA GLU A 291 6.78 19.03 7.03
C GLU A 291 5.69 18.08 6.52
N VAL A 292 6.09 17.02 5.80
CA VAL A 292 5.17 16.03 5.23
C VAL A 292 4.40 15.25 6.29
N ILE A 293 5.08 14.81 7.34
CA ILE A 293 4.47 14.09 8.47
C ILE A 293 3.52 15.01 9.22
N SER A 294 3.92 16.26 9.47
CA SER A 294 3.06 17.26 10.12
C SER A 294 1.79 17.52 9.31
N GLU A 295 1.92 17.75 8.01
CA GLU A 295 0.78 17.98 7.11
C GLU A 295 -0.18 16.78 7.10
N TYR A 296 0.33 15.56 6.94
CA TYR A 296 -0.52 14.38 6.95
C TYR A 296 -1.15 14.08 8.31
N LYS A 297 -0.46 14.39 9.42
CA LYS A 297 -1.03 14.30 10.76
C LYS A 297 -2.22 15.25 10.90
N GLU A 298 -2.06 16.50 10.49
CA GLU A 298 -3.16 17.48 10.53
C GLU A 298 -4.34 17.05 9.66
N ARG A 299 -4.08 16.51 8.46
CA ARG A 299 -5.11 15.97 7.57
C ARG A 299 -5.83 14.78 8.17
N ARG A 300 -5.09 13.83 8.76
CA ARG A 300 -5.66 12.70 9.50
C ARG A 300 -6.55 13.21 10.63
N ASP A 301 -6.03 14.05 11.50
CA ASP A 301 -6.74 14.51 12.69
C ASP A 301 -8.00 15.31 12.30
N THR A 302 -7.92 16.12 11.23
CA THR A 302 -9.08 16.82 10.66
C THR A 302 -10.13 15.84 10.12
N LEU A 303 -9.72 14.90 9.25
CA LEU A 303 -10.65 13.93 8.65
C LEU A 303 -11.35 13.10 9.74
N ILE A 304 -10.59 12.56 10.69
CA ILE A 304 -11.13 11.73 11.78
C ILE A 304 -12.06 12.55 12.67
N ALA A 305 -11.72 13.80 13.00
CA ALA A 305 -12.59 14.67 13.79
C ALA A 305 -13.91 14.98 13.08
N GLU A 306 -13.89 15.25 11.76
CA GLU A 306 -15.12 15.52 11.00
C GLU A 306 -15.99 14.26 10.81
N LEU A 307 -15.39 13.10 10.51
CA LEU A 307 -16.13 11.84 10.34
C LEU A 307 -16.84 11.42 11.63
N ASN A 308 -16.20 11.59 12.79
CA ASN A 308 -16.79 11.29 14.10
C ASN A 308 -18.01 12.16 14.46
N LYS A 309 -18.25 13.27 13.75
CA LYS A 309 -19.46 14.11 13.94
C LYS A 309 -20.67 13.58 13.17
N ILE A 310 -20.49 12.62 12.27
CA ILE A 310 -21.57 12.06 11.45
C ILE A 310 -22.22 10.91 12.23
N GLU A 311 -23.50 11.05 12.55
CA GLU A 311 -24.26 10.02 13.24
C GLU A 311 -24.25 8.70 12.43
N GLY A 312 -23.96 7.58 13.11
CA GLY A 312 -23.91 6.25 12.53
C GLY A 312 -22.62 5.91 11.77
N VAL A 313 -21.68 6.85 11.61
CA VAL A 313 -20.35 6.57 11.05
C VAL A 313 -19.39 6.07 12.14
N ILE A 314 -18.69 4.97 11.86
CA ILE A 314 -17.63 4.42 12.72
C ILE A 314 -16.31 4.52 11.95
N VAL A 315 -15.28 5.09 12.56
CA VAL A 315 -13.96 5.25 11.93
C VAL A 315 -12.85 4.96 12.94
N THR A 316 -11.78 4.31 12.49
CA THR A 316 -10.59 4.08 13.29
C THR A 316 -9.59 5.21 13.08
N LYS A 317 -8.85 5.58 14.13
CA LYS A 317 -7.76 6.56 14.00
C LYS A 317 -6.48 5.82 13.55
N PRO A 318 -5.99 6.03 12.32
CA PRO A 318 -4.80 5.35 11.84
C PRO A 318 -3.54 5.87 12.53
N LYS A 319 -2.58 4.98 12.78
CA LYS A 319 -1.27 5.31 13.35
C LYS A 319 -0.25 5.69 12.29
N GLY A 320 -0.41 5.14 11.07
CA GLY A 320 0.43 5.48 9.94
C GLY A 320 -0.24 5.30 8.58
N ALA A 321 0.56 5.43 7.51
CA ALA A 321 0.08 5.58 6.13
C ALA A 321 -0.92 6.77 5.99
N PHE A 322 -1.53 6.99 4.83
CA PHE A 322 -2.49 8.10 4.63
C PHE A 322 -3.91 7.66 4.29
N TYR A 323 -4.38 6.61 4.96
CA TYR A 323 -5.71 6.04 4.77
C TYR A 323 -6.40 5.74 6.10
N CYS A 324 -7.73 5.74 6.09
CA CYS A 324 -8.54 5.08 7.10
C CYS A 324 -9.68 4.30 6.44
N ILE A 325 -10.25 3.35 7.17
CA ILE A 325 -11.56 2.78 6.85
C ILE A 325 -12.61 3.44 7.73
N ALA A 326 -13.70 3.86 7.10
CA ALA A 326 -14.92 4.29 7.76
C ALA A 326 -16.07 3.35 7.40
N GLN A 327 -16.81 2.87 8.40
CA GLN A 327 -18.09 2.20 8.24
C GLN A 327 -19.20 3.25 8.19
N LEU A 328 -20.04 3.17 7.17
CA LEU A 328 -21.13 4.09 6.91
C LEU A 328 -22.48 3.43 7.28
N PRO A 329 -23.50 4.21 7.70
CA PRO A 329 -24.82 3.69 8.02
C PRO A 329 -25.66 3.43 6.76
N ILE A 330 -25.17 2.53 5.90
CA ILE A 330 -25.77 2.13 4.62
C ILE A 330 -25.61 0.62 4.43
N GLU A 331 -26.36 0.01 3.52
CA GLU A 331 -26.22 -1.42 3.21
C GLU A 331 -25.02 -1.72 2.30
N ASN A 332 -24.81 -0.90 1.27
CA ASN A 332 -23.78 -1.10 0.25
C ASN A 332 -23.09 0.21 -0.16
N SER A 333 -21.79 0.28 0.11
CA SER A 333 -20.89 1.40 -0.18
C SER A 333 -20.55 1.54 -1.65
N GLU A 334 -20.65 0.49 -2.44
CA GLU A 334 -20.44 0.54 -3.88
C GLU A 334 -21.61 1.25 -4.57
N ASP A 335 -22.85 0.87 -4.22
CA ASP A 335 -24.07 1.52 -4.71
C ASP A 335 -24.11 2.99 -4.29
N PHE A 336 -23.75 3.27 -3.03
CA PHE A 336 -23.65 4.63 -2.52
C PHE A 336 -22.55 5.45 -3.23
N ALA A 337 -21.35 4.89 -3.43
CA ALA A 337 -20.25 5.58 -4.08
C ALA A 337 -20.54 5.87 -5.57
N GLN A 338 -21.23 4.96 -6.26
CA GLN A 338 -21.71 5.21 -7.61
C GLN A 338 -22.79 6.31 -7.60
N TRP A 339 -23.79 6.21 -6.72
CA TRP A 339 -24.85 7.20 -6.60
C TRP A 339 -24.33 8.62 -6.33
N LEU A 340 -23.32 8.75 -5.47
CA LEU A 340 -22.62 10.02 -5.20
C LEU A 340 -22.12 10.70 -6.48
N LEU A 341 -21.57 9.93 -7.41
CA LEU A 341 -20.98 10.45 -8.65
C LEU A 341 -22.02 10.66 -9.75
N GLU A 342 -23.03 9.81 -9.82
CA GLU A 342 -24.00 9.84 -10.91
C GLU A 342 -25.15 10.81 -10.66
N SER A 343 -25.63 10.89 -9.42
CA SER A 343 -26.99 11.34 -9.09
C SER A 343 -27.05 12.24 -7.85
N TYR A 344 -25.92 12.62 -7.27
CA TYR A 344 -25.87 13.54 -6.14
C TYR A 344 -24.83 14.65 -6.37
N ASP A 345 -25.17 15.83 -5.90
CA ASP A 345 -24.24 16.92 -5.68
C ASP A 345 -24.75 17.77 -4.51
N LEU A 346 -23.83 18.47 -3.88
CA LEU A 346 -24.12 19.53 -2.93
C LEU A 346 -23.50 20.81 -3.49
N ASN A 347 -24.36 21.69 -4.04
CA ASN A 347 -23.94 22.95 -4.68
C ASN A 347 -22.98 22.75 -5.86
N GLY A 348 -23.19 21.73 -6.68
CA GLY A 348 -22.31 21.40 -7.81
C GLY A 348 -21.02 20.69 -7.41
N GLU A 349 -20.91 20.19 -6.19
CA GLU A 349 -19.74 19.44 -5.71
C GLU A 349 -20.12 18.03 -5.24
N THR A 350 -19.24 17.05 -5.45
CA THR A 350 -19.42 15.67 -4.98
C THR A 350 -18.11 15.05 -4.51
N VAL A 351 -18.17 13.87 -3.88
CA VAL A 351 -17.01 13.15 -3.33
C VAL A 351 -16.87 11.76 -3.96
N MET A 352 -15.63 11.37 -4.24
CA MET A 352 -15.28 10.04 -4.70
C MET A 352 -14.53 9.30 -3.59
N VAL A 353 -15.13 8.24 -3.07
CA VAL A 353 -14.54 7.32 -2.08
C VAL A 353 -14.20 5.97 -2.73
N ALA A 354 -13.44 5.12 -2.03
CA ALA A 354 -13.17 3.76 -2.49
C ALA A 354 -13.96 2.76 -1.63
N PRO A 355 -14.95 2.02 -2.18
CA PRO A 355 -15.63 0.94 -1.48
C PRO A 355 -14.63 -0.05 -0.88
N ALA A 356 -14.77 -0.36 0.41
CA ALA A 356 -13.81 -1.19 1.14
C ALA A 356 -13.93 -2.68 0.79
N ALA A 357 -15.07 -3.13 0.28
CA ALA A 357 -15.29 -4.52 -0.15
C ALA A 357 -14.19 -5.04 -1.09
N GLY A 358 -13.61 -4.18 -1.94
CA GLY A 358 -12.50 -4.54 -2.82
C GLY A 358 -11.15 -4.79 -2.13
N PHE A 359 -11.06 -4.51 -0.83
CA PHE A 359 -9.89 -4.78 0.02
C PHE A 359 -10.05 -6.07 0.83
N TYR A 360 -11.15 -6.81 0.63
CA TYR A 360 -11.41 -8.13 1.17
C TYR A 360 -11.50 -9.14 0.02
N SER A 361 -10.86 -10.28 0.17
CA SER A 361 -11.12 -11.52 -0.56
C SER A 361 -12.24 -12.35 0.08
N THR A 362 -12.49 -12.20 1.38
CA THR A 362 -13.64 -12.82 2.06
C THR A 362 -14.96 -12.26 1.52
N PRO A 363 -15.87 -13.09 0.96
CA PRO A 363 -17.09 -12.60 0.35
C PRO A 363 -18.01 -11.86 1.33
N ARG A 364 -18.64 -10.79 0.85
CA ARG A 364 -19.62 -9.97 1.60
C ARG A 364 -19.04 -9.23 2.82
N MET A 365 -17.72 -9.11 2.94
CA MET A 365 -17.10 -8.23 3.93
C MET A 365 -16.94 -6.80 3.41
N GLY A 366 -16.93 -5.84 4.33
CA GLY A 366 -16.72 -4.43 4.01
C GLY A 366 -17.80 -3.80 3.14
N LEU A 367 -18.98 -4.40 3.02
CA LEU A 367 -20.06 -3.92 2.13
C LEU A 367 -20.46 -2.48 2.47
N ASN A 368 -20.56 -2.14 3.75
CA ASN A 368 -20.91 -0.81 4.23
C ASN A 368 -19.69 0.04 4.63
N GLN A 369 -18.48 -0.36 4.23
CA GLN A 369 -17.24 0.31 4.58
C GLN A 369 -16.63 1.01 3.36
N VAL A 370 -15.97 2.14 3.58
CA VAL A 370 -15.19 2.85 2.56
C VAL A 370 -13.78 3.11 3.07
N ARG A 371 -12.79 3.00 2.17
CA ARG A 371 -11.45 3.54 2.40
C ARG A 371 -11.42 5.01 1.96
N ILE A 372 -10.91 5.86 2.82
CA ILE A 372 -10.71 7.29 2.56
C ILE A 372 -9.21 7.59 2.62
N ALA A 373 -8.67 8.16 1.54
CA ALA A 373 -7.31 8.68 1.50
C ALA A 373 -7.32 10.18 1.87
N TYR A 374 -6.65 10.58 2.95
CA TYR A 374 -6.57 11.99 3.37
C TYR A 374 -5.44 12.73 2.64
N VAL A 375 -5.54 12.75 1.31
CA VAL A 375 -4.57 13.34 0.39
C VAL A 375 -4.97 14.73 -0.12
N LEU A 376 -5.99 15.34 0.49
CA LEU A 376 -6.40 16.71 0.20
C LEU A 376 -6.00 17.63 1.35
N ASN A 377 -5.88 18.93 1.07
CA ASN A 377 -5.72 19.94 2.11
C ASN A 377 -6.92 19.94 3.08
N LYS A 378 -6.72 20.47 4.29
CA LYS A 378 -7.71 20.46 5.38
C LYS A 378 -9.06 21.06 4.98
N LYS A 379 -9.07 22.15 4.21
CA LYS A 379 -10.31 22.82 3.79
C LYS A 379 -11.13 21.90 2.89
N ASP A 380 -10.49 21.29 1.89
CA ASP A 380 -11.14 20.37 0.98
C ASP A 380 -11.58 19.07 1.68
N LEU A 381 -10.84 18.59 2.69
CA LEU A 381 -11.27 17.47 3.53
C LEU A 381 -12.55 17.80 4.32
N ILE A 382 -12.62 18.96 4.97
CA ILE A 382 -13.82 19.39 5.70
C ILE A 382 -15.03 19.48 4.74
N THR A 383 -14.84 20.08 3.56
CA THR A 383 -15.88 20.15 2.54
C THR A 383 -16.33 18.76 2.10
N ALA A 384 -15.39 17.86 1.79
CA ALA A 384 -15.70 16.52 1.33
C ALA A 384 -16.45 15.68 2.39
N VAL A 385 -16.09 15.81 3.67
CA VAL A 385 -16.83 15.15 4.77
C VAL A 385 -18.22 15.76 4.96
N ASN A 386 -18.36 17.09 4.80
CA ASN A 386 -19.68 17.72 4.84
C ASN A 386 -20.59 17.23 3.69
N ILE A 387 -20.06 17.10 2.47
CA ILE A 387 -20.78 16.49 1.35
C ILE A 387 -21.20 15.06 1.70
N LEU A 388 -20.29 14.26 2.25
CA LEU A 388 -20.58 12.89 2.65
C LEU A 388 -21.71 12.81 3.70
N LYS A 389 -21.69 13.71 4.69
CA LYS A 389 -22.73 13.83 5.72
C LYS A 389 -24.11 14.09 5.12
N GLU A 390 -24.24 15.13 4.29
CA GLU A 390 -25.51 15.50 3.67
C GLU A 390 -26.00 14.44 2.66
N ALA A 391 -25.06 13.77 1.99
CA ALA A 391 -25.33 12.65 1.09
C ALA A 391 -25.93 11.47 1.84
N LEU A 392 -25.38 11.08 3.00
CA LEU A 392 -25.91 9.99 3.82
C LEU A 392 -27.35 10.26 4.30
N LEU A 393 -27.64 11.49 4.74
CA LEU A 393 -28.99 11.91 5.13
C LEU A 393 -29.99 11.83 3.97
N THR A 394 -29.53 12.07 2.74
CA THR A 394 -30.36 12.03 1.54
C THR A 394 -30.55 10.58 1.05
N TYR A 395 -29.49 9.79 1.06
CA TYR A 395 -29.50 8.41 0.57
C TYR A 395 -30.39 7.51 1.43
N ASN A 396 -30.32 7.63 2.75
CA ASN A 396 -31.10 6.80 3.69
C ASN A 396 -32.60 7.15 3.78
N LYS A 397 -33.05 8.20 3.08
CA LYS A 397 -34.48 8.53 2.93
C LYS A 397 -35.12 7.86 1.72
N LYS A 398 -34.31 7.28 0.83
CA LYS A 398 -34.77 6.47 -0.30
C LYS A 398 -35.08 5.06 0.19
#